data_AF-A0AAY5ERZ8-F1
#
_entry.id   AF-A0AAY5ERZ8-F1
#
_cell.length_a   1.000
_cell.length_b   1.000
_cell.length_c   1.000
_cell.angle_alpha   90.00
_cell.angle_beta   90.00
_cell.angle_gamma   90.00
#
_symmetry.space_group_name_H-M   'P 1'
#
loop_
_entity.id
_entity.type
_entity.pdbx_description
1 polymer ?
#
loop_
_entity_poly.entity_id
_entity_poly.type
_entity_poly.pdbx_seq_one_letter_code
_entity_poly.pdbx_strand_id
1 'polypeptide(L)'
;PLVSRGRTFLKERISQTVEITKHTVDIEEKGVKLKLTIVDTPGFGDAINNTECWKTITDYIEHQFEQYFRDESGLNRKNIQDNRVHCCLYFISPFGHGLRPVDVEFMKALQDKVNVVPLISKADCLVPAEMRKMKDRIREEIDKFGIKVYQFPDCDSDEDEEFKQQDQELKDSTPFAVIGSNTVVEAKGQRVRGRLYPWGVVEVENQSHSDFVKLRNMLICTHMHDLKDITCDVHYENYRAQCIQQMTSKLTQDNRVESPIPILQLPTPDVETEKLIKKKDEELRRMQEMLQKMQQQMHDHDV
;
A
#
# COMPACT_ATOMS: atom_id res chain seq x y z
N PRO A 1 -15.29 -60.97 -11.96
CA PRO A 1 -15.57 -59.68 -12.62
C PRO A 1 -16.29 -58.71 -11.67
N LEU A 2 -15.53 -58.02 -10.82
CA LEU A 2 -16.02 -56.92 -9.98
C LEU A 2 -15.00 -55.80 -10.13
N VAL A 3 -15.24 -54.92 -11.10
CA VAL A 3 -14.40 -53.75 -11.36
C VAL A 3 -14.98 -52.56 -10.60
N SER A 4 -14.13 -52.04 -9.72
CA SER A 4 -14.19 -50.78 -9.00
C SER A 4 -14.90 -49.64 -9.73
N ARG A 5 -15.99 -49.12 -9.14
CA ARG A 5 -16.43 -47.73 -9.35
C ARG A 5 -15.86 -46.86 -8.23
N GLY A 6 -14.59 -46.51 -8.37
CA GLY A 6 -13.91 -45.52 -7.55
C GLY A 6 -13.15 -44.56 -8.46
N ARG A 7 -13.79 -43.42 -8.79
CA ARG A 7 -13.34 -42.21 -9.50
C ARG A 7 -14.66 -41.54 -9.91
N THR A 8 -15.05 -40.37 -9.41
CA THR A 8 -14.47 -39.07 -9.79
C THR A 8 -14.75 -38.02 -8.69
N PHE A 9 -13.79 -37.75 -7.81
CA PHE A 9 -13.75 -36.53 -6.99
C PHE A 9 -12.28 -36.14 -6.74
N LEU A 10 -11.49 -36.12 -7.81
CA LEU A 10 -10.28 -35.31 -7.79
C LEU A 10 -10.76 -33.87 -7.96
N LYS A 11 -11.02 -33.22 -6.80
CA LYS A 11 -11.06 -31.77 -6.67
C LYS A 11 -10.01 -31.18 -7.61
N GLU A 12 -10.41 -30.24 -8.46
CA GLU A 12 -9.51 -29.29 -9.09
C GLU A 12 -8.57 -28.79 -7.99
N ARG A 13 -7.36 -29.33 -7.95
CA ARG A 13 -6.29 -28.72 -7.17
C ARG A 13 -6.08 -27.39 -7.86
N ILE A 14 -6.50 -26.30 -7.22
CA ILE A 14 -6.12 -24.95 -7.62
C ILE A 14 -4.62 -25.02 -7.87
N SER A 15 -4.21 -24.87 -9.12
CA SER A 15 -2.81 -24.95 -9.53
C SER A 15 -2.05 -23.90 -8.73
N GLN A 16 -0.94 -24.29 -8.11
CA GLN A 16 -0.08 -23.34 -7.41
C GLN A 16 0.33 -22.25 -8.39
N THR A 17 0.08 -21.00 -8.03
CA THR A 17 0.51 -19.85 -8.81
C THR A 17 2.03 -19.80 -8.79
N VAL A 18 2.63 -19.84 -9.98
CA VAL A 18 4.09 -19.77 -10.17
C VAL A 18 4.52 -18.32 -10.42
N GLU A 19 3.60 -17.46 -10.85
CA GLU A 19 3.82 -16.05 -11.19
C GLU A 19 2.71 -15.16 -10.60
N ILE A 20 3.02 -13.87 -10.42
CA ILE A 20 2.07 -12.87 -9.93
C ILE A 20 0.97 -12.67 -10.98
N THR A 21 -0.27 -13.02 -10.63
CA THR A 21 -1.41 -12.97 -11.56
C THR A 21 -2.40 -11.90 -11.11
N LYS A 22 -2.81 -11.02 -12.03
CA LYS A 22 -3.81 -9.98 -11.72
C LYS A 22 -5.20 -10.39 -12.20
N HIS A 23 -6.16 -10.40 -11.30
CA HIS A 23 -7.57 -10.61 -11.59
C HIS A 23 -8.34 -9.32 -11.33
N THR A 24 -8.91 -8.73 -12.39
CA THR A 24 -9.73 -7.53 -12.26
C THR A 24 -11.20 -7.91 -12.36
N VAL A 25 -11.99 -7.49 -11.39
CA VAL A 25 -13.43 -7.76 -11.29
C VAL A 25 -14.14 -6.44 -11.03
N ASP A 26 -15.15 -6.12 -11.84
CA ASP A 26 -16.05 -5.00 -11.59
C ASP A 26 -17.18 -5.47 -10.66
N ILE A 27 -17.32 -4.80 -9.52
CA ILE A 27 -18.28 -5.08 -8.46
C ILE A 27 -19.22 -3.88 -8.35
N GLU A 28 -20.51 -4.12 -8.15
CA GLU A 28 -21.48 -3.07 -7.83
C GLU A 28 -22.04 -3.33 -6.43
N GLU A 29 -21.70 -2.48 -5.46
CA GLU A 29 -22.24 -2.54 -4.10
C GLU A 29 -22.96 -1.25 -3.75
N LYS A 30 -24.21 -1.35 -3.28
CA LYS A 30 -25.05 -0.21 -2.83
C LYS A 30 -25.14 0.93 -3.86
N GLY A 31 -25.05 0.63 -5.15
CA GLY A 31 -25.10 1.61 -6.25
C GLY A 31 -23.76 2.24 -6.64
N VAL A 32 -22.65 1.86 -5.99
CA VAL A 32 -21.29 2.28 -6.32
C VAL A 32 -20.61 1.18 -7.15
N LYS A 33 -20.13 1.54 -8.34
CA LYS A 33 -19.33 0.65 -9.19
C LYS A 33 -17.86 0.73 -8.77
N LEU A 34 -17.30 -0.39 -8.38
CA LEU A 34 -15.95 -0.56 -7.87
C LEU A 34 -15.20 -1.52 -8.78
N LYS A 35 -14.02 -1.09 -9.25
CA LYS A 35 -13.12 -1.96 -9.99
C LYS A 35 -12.11 -2.56 -9.03
N LEU A 36 -12.33 -3.80 -8.61
CA LEU A 36 -11.44 -4.51 -7.70
C LEU A 36 -10.38 -5.28 -8.49
N THR A 37 -9.11 -4.98 -8.24
CA THR A 37 -8.00 -5.76 -8.78
C THR A 37 -7.36 -6.58 -7.67
N ILE A 38 -7.47 -7.90 -7.78
CA ILE A 38 -6.85 -8.87 -6.88
C ILE A 38 -5.53 -9.30 -7.52
N VAL A 39 -4.43 -9.08 -6.81
CA VAL A 39 -3.10 -9.54 -7.21
C VAL A 39 -2.81 -10.81 -6.44
N ASP A 40 -2.81 -11.95 -7.12
CA ASP A 40 -2.42 -13.22 -6.53
C ASP A 40 -0.91 -13.38 -6.62
N THR A 41 -0.28 -13.71 -5.49
CA THR A 41 1.16 -13.91 -5.38
C THR A 41 1.48 -15.40 -5.40
N PRO A 42 2.61 -15.82 -5.99
CA PRO A 42 3.02 -17.20 -5.93
C PRO A 42 3.20 -17.67 -4.48
N GLY A 43 2.95 -18.96 -4.22
CA GLY A 43 3.02 -19.55 -2.90
C GLY A 43 4.39 -19.34 -2.24
N PHE A 44 4.43 -18.52 -1.18
CA PHE A 44 5.63 -18.30 -0.38
C PHE A 44 5.82 -19.47 0.61
N GLY A 45 7.01 -20.08 0.64
CA GLY A 45 7.35 -21.15 1.60
C GLY A 45 7.45 -22.56 1.04
N ASP A 46 7.18 -22.77 -0.26
CA ASP A 46 7.31 -24.10 -0.90
C ASP A 46 8.75 -24.40 -1.37
N ALA A 47 9.59 -23.38 -1.51
CA ALA A 47 11.00 -23.56 -1.86
C ALA A 47 11.81 -24.00 -0.64
N ILE A 48 12.83 -24.85 -0.86
CA ILE A 48 13.78 -25.27 0.18
C ILE A 48 14.55 -24.06 0.72
N ASN A 49 14.75 -23.03 -0.11
CA ASN A 49 15.37 -21.77 0.29
C ASN A 49 14.36 -20.62 0.16
N ASN A 50 13.89 -20.11 1.30
CA ASN A 50 12.92 -19.00 1.37
C ASN A 50 13.54 -17.66 1.80
N THR A 51 14.86 -17.52 1.69
CA THR A 51 15.58 -16.33 2.21
C THR A 51 15.30 -15.03 1.47
N GLU A 52 14.60 -15.04 0.33
CA GLU A 52 14.38 -13.82 -0.45
C GLU A 52 13.02 -13.74 -1.16
N CYS A 53 12.05 -14.60 -0.84
CA CYS A 53 10.80 -14.57 -1.61
C CYS A 53 9.87 -13.37 -1.32
N TRP A 54 10.23 -12.50 -0.37
CA TRP A 54 9.63 -11.15 -0.27
C TRP A 54 10.14 -10.18 -1.32
N LYS A 55 11.34 -10.39 -1.90
CA LYS A 55 11.91 -9.46 -2.90
C LYS A 55 11.03 -9.38 -4.13
N THR A 56 10.59 -10.51 -4.69
CA THR A 56 9.70 -10.52 -5.86
C THR A 56 8.42 -9.71 -5.66
N ILE A 57 7.84 -9.79 -4.46
CA ILE A 57 6.61 -9.07 -4.10
C ILE A 57 6.91 -7.59 -3.84
N THR A 58 8.03 -7.31 -3.19
CA THR A 58 8.53 -5.96 -2.94
C THR A 58 8.83 -5.22 -4.24
N ASP A 59 9.58 -5.84 -5.14
CA ASP A 59 9.93 -5.32 -6.46
C ASP A 59 8.68 -5.09 -7.31
N TYR A 60 7.67 -5.96 -7.19
CA TYR A 60 6.39 -5.75 -7.86
C TYR A 60 5.66 -4.51 -7.35
N ILE A 61 5.62 -4.29 -6.02
CA ILE A 61 5.00 -3.10 -5.42
C ILE A 61 5.76 -1.84 -5.83
N GLU A 62 7.09 -1.86 -5.76
CA GLU A 62 7.96 -0.76 -6.20
C GLU A 62 7.76 -0.46 -7.68
N HIS A 63 7.63 -1.48 -8.53
CA HIS A 63 7.34 -1.29 -9.94
C HIS A 63 5.99 -0.58 -10.16
N GLN A 64 4.95 -0.89 -9.37
CA GLN A 64 3.68 -0.16 -9.47
C GLN A 64 3.84 1.31 -9.06
N PHE A 65 4.62 1.58 -8.01
CA PHE A 65 4.91 2.96 -7.61
C PHE A 65 5.73 3.70 -8.66
N GLU A 66 6.71 3.05 -9.30
CA GLU A 66 7.52 3.63 -10.37
C GLU A 66 6.68 3.97 -11.60
N GLN A 67 5.78 3.07 -12.02
CA GLN A 67 4.85 3.34 -13.13
C GLN A 67 3.97 4.55 -12.82
N TYR A 68 3.39 4.60 -11.61
CA TYR A 68 2.56 5.72 -11.19
C TYR A 68 3.35 7.04 -11.15
N PHE A 69 4.57 7.01 -10.60
CA PHE A 69 5.46 8.17 -10.55
C PHE A 69 5.85 8.68 -11.94
N ARG A 70 6.08 7.77 -12.89
CA ARG A 70 6.39 8.09 -14.28
C ARG A 70 5.20 8.72 -14.99
N ASP A 71 4.00 8.19 -14.77
CA ASP A 71 2.76 8.72 -15.34
C ASP A 71 2.41 10.09 -14.75
N GLU A 72 2.65 10.32 -13.46
CA GLU A 72 2.50 11.61 -12.79
C GLU A 72 3.48 12.66 -13.33
N SER A 73 4.75 12.26 -13.51
CA SER A 73 5.81 13.10 -14.07
C SER A 73 5.64 13.36 -15.57
N GLY A 74 4.85 12.53 -16.25
CA GLY A 74 4.58 12.63 -17.67
C GLY A 74 3.69 13.82 -18.06
N LEU A 75 3.55 14.01 -19.37
CA LEU A 75 2.75 15.10 -19.96
C LEU A 75 1.23 14.80 -19.95
N ASN A 76 0.83 13.52 -19.87
CA ASN A 76 -0.56 13.05 -19.98
C ASN A 76 -1.23 12.82 -18.62
N ARG A 77 -1.35 13.87 -17.80
CA ARG A 77 -1.86 13.80 -16.42
C ARG A 77 -3.37 13.52 -16.27
N LYS A 78 -4.14 13.54 -17.36
CA LYS A 78 -5.63 13.54 -17.28
C LYS A 78 -6.27 12.16 -17.10
N ASN A 79 -5.55 11.07 -17.35
CA ASN A 79 -6.12 9.71 -17.29
C ASN A 79 -5.12 8.70 -16.69
N ILE A 80 -4.57 9.03 -15.53
CA ILE A 80 -3.64 8.14 -14.80
C ILE A 80 -4.46 6.98 -14.22
N GLN A 81 -4.04 5.75 -14.48
CA GLN A 81 -4.64 4.56 -13.88
C GLN A 81 -3.91 4.22 -12.58
N ASP A 82 -4.64 4.16 -11.47
CA ASP A 82 -4.05 3.76 -10.19
C ASP A 82 -3.91 2.23 -10.14
N ASN A 83 -2.69 1.75 -10.36
CA ASN A 83 -2.32 0.34 -10.26
C ASN A 83 -1.56 0.01 -8.96
N ARG A 84 -1.52 0.95 -8.00
CA ARG A 84 -0.82 0.77 -6.73
C ARG A 84 -1.55 -0.27 -5.87
N VAL A 85 -0.79 -0.96 -5.02
CA VAL A 85 -1.35 -1.93 -4.09
C VAL A 85 -1.79 -1.20 -2.83
N HIS A 86 -3.10 -1.12 -2.57
CA HIS A 86 -3.64 -0.38 -1.42
C HIS A 86 -3.58 -1.17 -0.10
N CYS A 87 -3.68 -2.50 -0.17
CA CYS A 87 -3.71 -3.38 0.99
C CYS A 87 -3.09 -4.73 0.66
N CYS A 88 -2.29 -5.26 1.59
CA CYS A 88 -1.71 -6.59 1.54
C CYS A 88 -2.35 -7.46 2.64
N LEU A 89 -3.09 -8.49 2.22
CA LEU A 89 -3.65 -9.49 3.14
C LEU A 89 -2.59 -10.54 3.43
N TYR A 90 -2.07 -10.57 4.65
CA TYR A 90 -1.03 -11.48 5.04
C TYR A 90 -1.59 -12.72 5.75
N PHE A 91 -1.52 -13.87 5.08
CA PHE A 91 -2.07 -15.12 5.62
C PHE A 91 -1.07 -15.83 6.53
N ILE A 92 -1.35 -15.80 7.82
CA ILE A 92 -0.65 -16.54 8.87
C ILE A 92 -1.20 -17.97 8.91
N SER A 93 -0.29 -18.94 9.00
CA SER A 93 -0.65 -20.35 9.15
C SER A 93 -1.18 -20.63 10.57
N PRO A 94 -2.31 -21.35 10.71
CA PRO A 94 -2.87 -21.68 12.02
C PRO A 94 -2.12 -22.82 12.71
N PHE A 95 -1.24 -23.53 11.99
CA PHE A 95 -0.51 -24.69 12.51
C PHE A 95 0.72 -24.32 13.35
N GLY A 96 0.96 -23.02 13.57
CA GLY A 96 2.07 -22.49 14.37
C GLY A 96 1.66 -22.15 15.81
N HIS A 97 2.64 -22.02 16.70
CA HIS A 97 2.44 -21.50 18.05
C HIS A 97 2.53 -19.96 18.11
N GLY A 98 2.85 -19.32 16.99
CA GLY A 98 3.12 -17.88 16.81
C GLY A 98 3.51 -17.58 15.36
N LEU A 99 4.06 -16.39 15.11
CA LEU A 99 4.63 -15.96 13.85
C LEU A 99 5.93 -16.70 13.55
N ARG A 100 6.09 -17.19 12.31
CA ARG A 100 7.37 -17.78 11.91
C ARG A 100 8.39 -16.66 11.69
N PRO A 101 9.69 -16.90 11.92
CA PRO A 101 10.73 -15.89 11.67
C PRO A 101 10.68 -15.32 10.25
N VAL A 102 10.36 -16.17 9.28
CA VAL A 102 10.19 -15.77 7.88
C VAL A 102 9.00 -14.82 7.69
N ASP A 103 7.91 -15.04 8.44
CA ASP A 103 6.73 -14.17 8.39
C ASP A 103 7.07 -12.78 8.97
N VAL A 104 7.90 -12.74 10.02
CA VAL A 104 8.38 -11.49 10.64
C VAL A 104 9.27 -10.70 9.67
N GLU A 105 10.23 -11.35 9.01
CA GLU A 105 11.09 -10.68 8.01
C GLU A 105 10.27 -10.13 6.84
N PHE A 106 9.29 -10.90 6.38
CA PHE A 106 8.40 -10.52 5.28
C PHE A 106 7.54 -9.30 5.64
N MET A 107 6.90 -9.32 6.81
CA MET A 107 6.08 -8.19 7.29
C MET A 107 6.92 -6.94 7.53
N LYS A 108 8.15 -7.09 8.05
CA LYS A 108 9.08 -5.97 8.22
C LYS A 108 9.53 -5.35 6.91
N ALA A 109 9.67 -6.14 5.84
CA ALA A 109 10.01 -5.63 4.52
C ALA A 109 8.82 -4.90 3.84
N LEU A 110 7.59 -5.33 4.13
CA LEU A 110 6.38 -4.78 3.52
C LEU A 110 5.78 -3.57 4.25
N GLN A 111 5.98 -3.45 5.56
CA GLN A 111 5.34 -2.40 6.39
C GLN A 111 5.58 -0.97 5.89
N ASP A 112 6.71 -0.69 5.22
CA ASP A 112 7.04 0.64 4.71
C ASP A 112 6.37 0.94 3.36
N LYS A 113 5.90 -0.09 2.65
CA LYS A 113 5.45 -0.01 1.26
C LYS A 113 3.95 -0.23 1.08
N VAL A 114 3.31 -0.98 1.98
CA VAL A 114 1.90 -1.33 1.86
C VAL A 114 1.27 -1.53 3.22
N ASN A 115 -0.03 -1.23 3.32
CA ASN A 115 -0.85 -1.54 4.47
C ASN A 115 -0.97 -3.06 4.65
N VAL A 116 -0.35 -3.62 5.67
CA VAL A 116 -0.40 -5.06 5.96
C VAL A 116 -1.53 -5.37 6.93
N VAL A 117 -2.45 -6.24 6.52
CA VAL A 117 -3.55 -6.75 7.36
C VAL A 117 -3.28 -8.24 7.65
N PRO A 118 -2.96 -8.60 8.91
CA PRO A 118 -2.72 -9.99 9.30
C PRO A 118 -4.03 -10.78 9.38
N LEU A 119 -4.06 -11.94 8.71
CA LEU A 119 -5.19 -12.87 8.69
C LEU A 119 -4.73 -14.25 9.15
N ILE A 120 -5.49 -14.88 10.04
CA ILE A 120 -5.30 -16.30 10.38
C ILE A 120 -6.06 -17.12 9.34
N SER A 121 -5.31 -17.87 8.51
CA SER A 121 -5.89 -18.76 7.51
C SER A 121 -6.44 -20.04 8.15
N LYS A 122 -7.39 -20.71 7.45
CA LYS A 122 -7.96 -22.03 7.86
C LYS A 122 -8.34 -22.07 9.35
N ALA A 123 -9.11 -21.08 9.80
CA ALA A 123 -9.55 -20.99 11.19
C ALA A 123 -10.39 -22.20 11.66
N ASP A 124 -10.93 -22.99 10.72
CA ASP A 124 -11.64 -24.25 11.00
C ASP A 124 -10.77 -25.35 11.62
N CYS A 125 -9.44 -25.19 11.59
CA CYS A 125 -8.53 -26.13 12.25
C CYS A 125 -8.34 -25.84 13.75
N LEU A 126 -8.80 -24.69 14.25
CA LEU A 126 -8.54 -24.24 15.62
C LEU A 126 -9.84 -24.21 16.45
N VAL A 127 -9.74 -24.63 17.71
CA VAL A 127 -10.84 -24.47 18.68
C VAL A 127 -10.91 -22.99 19.10
N PRO A 128 -12.09 -22.42 19.42
CA PRO A 128 -12.20 -21.01 19.81
C PRO A 128 -11.27 -20.56 20.96
N ALA A 129 -10.98 -21.47 21.90
CA ALA A 129 -10.04 -21.22 23.00
C ALA A 129 -8.58 -21.14 22.51
N GLU A 130 -8.19 -21.94 21.52
CA GLU A 130 -6.86 -21.91 20.90
C GLU A 130 -6.71 -20.68 20.01
N MET A 131 -7.77 -20.34 19.25
CA MET A 131 -7.82 -19.15 18.43
C MET A 131 -7.57 -17.89 19.26
N ARG A 132 -8.18 -17.75 20.44
CA ARG A 132 -7.93 -16.60 21.34
C ARG A 132 -6.46 -16.52 21.76
N LYS A 133 -5.89 -17.64 22.21
CA LYS A 133 -4.46 -17.72 22.58
C LYS A 133 -3.54 -17.38 21.40
N MET A 134 -3.89 -17.81 20.20
CA MET A 134 -3.12 -17.50 18.98
C MET A 134 -3.20 -16.01 18.64
N LYS A 135 -4.39 -15.40 18.71
CA LYS A 135 -4.57 -13.96 18.49
C LYS A 135 -3.73 -13.14 19.48
N ASP A 136 -3.77 -13.50 20.76
CA ASP A 136 -3.00 -12.80 21.80
C ASP A 136 -1.49 -12.92 21.58
N ARG A 137 -0.99 -14.11 21.26
CA ARG A 137 0.44 -14.30 20.91
C ARG A 137 0.87 -13.53 19.68
N ILE A 138 0.07 -13.54 18.62
CA ILE A 138 0.39 -12.79 17.39
C ILE A 138 0.48 -11.28 17.72
N ARG A 139 -0.42 -10.75 18.55
CA ARG A 139 -0.36 -9.34 18.98
C ARG A 139 0.89 -9.02 19.78
N GLU A 140 1.24 -9.86 20.76
CA GLU A 140 2.46 -9.72 21.54
C GLU A 140 3.72 -9.77 20.66
N GLU A 141 3.76 -10.66 19.66
CA GLU A 141 4.89 -10.76 18.75
C GLU A 141 4.98 -9.57 17.80
N ILE A 142 3.85 -9.08 17.26
CA ILE A 142 3.81 -7.87 16.42
C ILE A 142 4.39 -6.67 17.17
N ASP A 143 3.98 -6.47 18.43
CA ASP A 143 4.48 -5.38 19.28
C ASP A 143 5.97 -5.56 19.60
N LYS A 144 6.37 -6.78 20.00
CA LYS A 144 7.77 -7.11 20.31
C LYS A 144 8.71 -6.91 19.12
N PHE A 145 8.26 -7.23 17.91
CA PHE A 145 9.06 -7.04 16.70
C PHE A 145 8.94 -5.63 16.11
N GLY A 146 8.03 -4.80 16.63
CA GLY A 146 7.78 -3.44 16.18
C GLY A 146 7.20 -3.37 14.76
N ILE A 147 6.36 -4.34 14.39
CA ILE A 147 5.76 -4.40 13.05
C ILE A 147 4.57 -3.44 13.01
N LYS A 148 4.63 -2.45 12.11
CA LYS A 148 3.52 -1.54 11.87
C LYS A 148 2.50 -2.21 10.95
N VAL A 149 1.51 -2.86 11.56
CA VAL A 149 0.32 -3.34 10.84
C VAL A 149 -0.66 -2.18 10.62
N TYR A 150 -1.58 -2.35 9.66
CA TYR A 150 -2.65 -1.39 9.45
C TYR A 150 -3.43 -1.20 10.76
N GLN A 151 -3.40 0.03 11.27
CA GLN A 151 -4.22 0.45 12.40
C GLN A 151 -5.43 1.17 11.85
N PHE A 152 -6.59 0.72 12.29
CA PHE A 152 -7.85 1.38 12.00
C PHE A 152 -7.78 2.81 12.54
N PRO A 153 -8.18 3.82 11.75
CA PRO A 153 -8.30 5.19 12.23
C PRO A 153 -9.13 5.25 13.51
N ASP A 154 -8.82 6.19 14.39
CA ASP A 154 -9.70 6.46 15.53
C ASP A 154 -10.95 7.17 15.02
N CYS A 155 -12.14 6.61 15.32
CA CYS A 155 -13.41 7.24 15.02
C CYS A 155 -13.44 8.66 15.59
N ASP A 156 -13.89 9.62 14.78
CA ASP A 156 -14.08 10.98 15.22
C ASP A 156 -15.07 11.03 16.40
N SER A 157 -14.83 11.93 17.35
CA SER A 157 -15.64 12.05 18.56
C SER A 157 -17.12 12.33 18.29
N ASP A 158 -17.44 12.81 17.08
CA ASP A 158 -18.78 13.21 16.64
C ASP A 158 -19.59 12.06 16.00
N GLU A 159 -18.99 10.87 15.82
CA GLU A 159 -19.68 9.69 15.27
C GLU A 159 -20.54 8.96 16.32
N ASP A 160 -21.57 8.27 15.83
CA ASP A 160 -22.53 7.51 16.65
C ASP A 160 -21.81 6.49 17.55
N GLU A 161 -22.24 6.38 18.81
CA GLU A 161 -21.71 5.41 19.79
C GLU A 161 -21.80 3.96 19.27
N GLU A 162 -22.80 3.64 18.45
CA GLU A 162 -22.98 2.32 17.83
C GLU A 162 -21.92 2.04 16.75
N PHE A 163 -21.48 3.07 16.02
CA PHE A 163 -20.39 2.96 15.05
C PHE A 163 -19.04 2.81 15.74
N LYS A 164 -18.80 3.59 16.80
CA LYS A 164 -17.60 3.46 17.65
C LYS A 164 -17.48 2.06 18.26
N GLN A 165 -18.59 1.49 18.72
CA GLN A 165 -18.60 0.14 19.28
C GLN A 165 -18.30 -0.92 18.22
N GLN A 166 -18.80 -0.77 17.00
CA GLN A 166 -18.46 -1.66 15.88
C GLN A 166 -16.99 -1.57 15.50
N ASP A 167 -16.43 -0.35 15.40
CA ASP A 167 -15.03 -0.14 15.08
C ASP A 167 -14.10 -0.73 16.15
N GLN A 168 -14.44 -0.53 17.43
CA GLN A 168 -13.72 -1.14 18.54
C GLN A 168 -13.77 -2.67 18.47
N GLU A 169 -14.93 -3.25 18.13
CA GLU A 169 -15.05 -4.71 17.97
C GLU A 169 -14.22 -5.23 16.78
N LEU A 170 -14.11 -4.45 15.69
CA LEU A 170 -13.26 -4.74 14.54
C LEU A 170 -11.77 -4.69 14.91
N LYS A 171 -11.35 -3.66 15.64
CA LYS A 171 -9.99 -3.52 16.22
C LYS A 171 -9.66 -4.72 17.10
N ASP A 172 -10.56 -5.09 18.02
CA ASP A 172 -10.39 -6.22 18.93
C ASP A 172 -10.44 -7.58 18.22
N SER A 173 -11.08 -7.65 17.05
CA SER A 173 -11.16 -8.88 16.25
C SER A 173 -9.89 -9.13 15.42
N THR A 174 -8.99 -8.15 15.29
CA THR A 174 -7.75 -8.25 14.52
C THR A 174 -6.65 -8.95 15.33
N PRO A 175 -5.98 -10.00 14.80
CA PRO A 175 -6.03 -10.51 13.43
C PRO A 175 -7.29 -11.35 13.13
N PHE A 176 -7.88 -11.14 11.94
CA PHE A 176 -9.13 -11.82 11.54
C PHE A 176 -8.90 -13.31 11.30
N ALA A 177 -9.77 -14.15 11.84
CA ALA A 177 -9.74 -15.59 11.61
C ALA A 177 -10.70 -15.93 10.47
N VAL A 178 -10.14 -16.31 9.32
CA VAL A 178 -10.91 -16.48 8.08
C VAL A 178 -10.95 -17.92 7.60
N ILE A 179 -12.09 -18.28 7.04
CA ILE A 179 -12.35 -19.58 6.42
C ILE A 179 -12.78 -19.34 4.98
N GLY A 180 -12.04 -19.90 4.03
CA GLY A 180 -12.38 -19.85 2.61
C GLY A 180 -13.08 -21.14 2.16
N SER A 181 -14.17 -21.01 1.40
CA SER A 181 -14.76 -22.15 0.69
C SER A 181 -15.34 -21.72 -0.65
N ASN A 182 -15.01 -22.49 -1.69
CA ASN A 182 -15.63 -22.37 -3.02
C ASN A 182 -16.84 -23.31 -3.18
N THR A 183 -17.13 -24.14 -2.17
CA THR A 183 -18.22 -25.12 -2.22
C THR A 183 -19.48 -24.54 -1.57
N VAL A 184 -20.61 -24.65 -2.26
CA VAL A 184 -21.93 -24.35 -1.71
C VAL A 184 -22.49 -25.62 -1.08
N VAL A 185 -22.86 -25.52 0.19
CA VAL A 185 -23.42 -26.61 0.99
C VAL A 185 -24.81 -26.21 1.46
N GLU A 186 -25.70 -27.18 1.60
CA GLU A 186 -27.04 -26.94 2.12
C GLU A 186 -27.01 -27.14 3.64
N ALA A 187 -27.18 -26.06 4.40
CA ALA A 187 -27.27 -26.08 5.85
C ALA A 187 -28.61 -25.47 6.26
N LYS A 188 -29.38 -26.19 7.09
CA LYS A 188 -30.69 -25.73 7.61
C LYS A 188 -31.68 -25.24 6.52
N GLY A 189 -31.65 -25.85 5.33
CA GLY A 189 -32.53 -25.50 4.21
C GLY A 189 -32.11 -24.25 3.43
N GLN A 190 -30.95 -23.66 3.73
CA GLN A 190 -30.36 -22.56 2.96
C GLN A 190 -29.06 -23.01 2.28
N ARG A 191 -28.86 -22.56 1.05
CA ARG A 191 -27.62 -22.78 0.29
C ARG A 191 -26.60 -21.75 0.72
N VAL A 192 -25.69 -22.15 1.60
CA VAL A 192 -24.63 -21.29 2.15
C VAL A 192 -23.26 -21.75 1.66
N ARG A 193 -22.30 -20.83 1.56
CA ARG A 193 -20.91 -21.19 1.25
C ARG A 193 -20.26 -21.75 2.51
N GLY A 194 -19.70 -22.95 2.41
CA GLY A 194 -19.21 -23.66 3.59
C GLY A 194 -18.36 -24.88 3.28
N ARG A 195 -17.71 -25.42 4.30
CA ARG A 195 -16.94 -26.66 4.22
C ARG A 195 -17.71 -27.77 4.95
N LEU A 196 -17.92 -28.89 4.26
CA LEU A 196 -18.55 -30.07 4.84
C LEU A 196 -17.48 -30.99 5.43
N TYR A 197 -17.62 -31.28 6.72
CA TYR A 197 -16.85 -32.29 7.43
C TYR A 197 -17.77 -33.44 7.87
N PRO A 198 -17.22 -34.64 8.14
CA PRO A 198 -18.01 -35.76 8.66
C PRO A 198 -18.75 -35.44 9.97
N TRP A 199 -18.21 -34.52 10.77
CA TRP A 199 -18.77 -34.10 12.07
C TRP A 199 -19.63 -32.84 12.02
N GLY A 200 -19.75 -32.17 10.87
CA GLY A 200 -20.55 -30.94 10.78
C GLY A 200 -20.24 -30.07 9.57
N VAL A 201 -20.99 -28.99 9.43
CA VAL A 201 -20.83 -28.00 8.37
C VAL A 201 -20.30 -26.71 8.96
N VAL A 202 -19.23 -26.19 8.37
CA VAL A 202 -18.66 -24.88 8.72
C VAL A 202 -19.10 -23.87 7.67
N GLU A 203 -20.00 -22.98 8.08
CA GLU A 203 -20.50 -21.86 7.27
C GLU A 203 -19.49 -20.70 7.27
N VAL A 204 -19.12 -20.20 6.09
CA VAL A 204 -18.12 -19.12 5.94
C VAL A 204 -18.69 -17.75 6.32
N GLU A 205 -19.97 -17.53 6.02
CA GLU A 205 -20.65 -16.25 6.25
C GLU A 205 -21.22 -16.10 7.67
N ASN A 206 -21.02 -17.11 8.51
CA ASN A 206 -21.51 -17.09 9.88
C ASN A 206 -20.47 -16.47 10.82
N GLN A 207 -20.82 -15.35 11.46
CA GLN A 207 -19.94 -14.61 12.36
C GLN A 207 -19.49 -15.43 13.59
N SER A 208 -20.24 -16.46 13.97
CA SER A 208 -19.84 -17.36 15.07
C SER A 208 -18.74 -18.35 14.68
N HIS A 209 -18.56 -18.61 13.38
CA HIS A 209 -17.58 -19.57 12.87
C HIS A 209 -16.38 -18.89 12.21
N SER A 210 -16.56 -17.71 11.64
CA SER A 210 -15.53 -17.03 10.85
C SER A 210 -15.71 -15.52 10.88
N ASP A 211 -14.60 -14.80 10.99
CA ASP A 211 -14.56 -13.34 10.89
C ASP A 211 -14.59 -12.85 9.42
N PHE A 212 -14.90 -13.73 8.47
CA PHE A 212 -14.91 -13.40 7.03
C PHE A 212 -15.85 -12.23 6.68
N VAL A 213 -17.01 -12.16 7.32
CA VAL A 213 -17.96 -11.05 7.09
C VAL A 213 -17.37 -9.72 7.60
N LYS A 214 -16.69 -9.74 8.74
CA LYS A 214 -16.00 -8.56 9.29
C LYS A 214 -14.90 -8.10 8.34
N LEU A 215 -14.06 -9.02 7.86
CA LEU A 215 -13.02 -8.72 6.86
C LEU A 215 -13.60 -8.14 5.56
N ARG A 216 -14.67 -8.74 5.02
CA ARG A 216 -15.31 -8.26 3.79
C ARG A 216 -15.85 -6.84 3.95
N ASN A 217 -16.57 -6.59 5.04
CA ASN A 217 -17.15 -5.26 5.31
C ASN A 217 -16.06 -4.21 5.55
N MET A 218 -14.95 -4.61 6.20
CA MET A 218 -13.77 -3.77 6.39
C MET A 218 -13.16 -3.35 5.04
N LEU A 219 -12.85 -4.31 4.18
CA LEU A 219 -12.14 -4.06 2.92
C LEU A 219 -12.96 -3.32 1.86
N ILE A 220 -14.26 -3.59 1.77
CA ILE A 220 -15.09 -3.10 0.64
C ILE A 220 -15.99 -1.93 1.06
N CYS A 221 -16.55 -1.95 2.27
CA CYS A 221 -17.59 -0.99 2.64
C CYS A 221 -17.06 0.21 3.45
N THR A 222 -16.13 -0.01 4.37
CA THR A 222 -15.80 0.98 5.41
C THR A 222 -14.41 1.60 5.21
N HIS A 223 -13.37 0.78 5.09
CA HIS A 223 -11.98 1.24 5.18
C HIS A 223 -11.27 1.32 3.82
N MET A 224 -11.98 1.14 2.71
CA MET A 224 -11.38 1.18 1.37
C MET A 224 -10.75 2.55 1.05
N HIS A 225 -11.46 3.64 1.38
CA HIS A 225 -10.98 5.00 1.15
C HIS A 225 -9.76 5.30 2.00
N ASP A 226 -9.81 4.96 3.29
CA ASP A 226 -8.70 5.16 4.22
C ASP A 226 -7.44 4.38 3.82
N LEU A 227 -7.58 3.10 3.44
CA LEU A 227 -6.46 2.30 2.91
C LEU A 227 -5.81 2.96 1.69
N LYS A 228 -6.63 3.57 0.83
CA LYS A 228 -6.15 4.30 -0.34
C LYS A 228 -5.43 5.60 0.05
N ASP A 229 -5.97 6.35 1.00
CA ASP A 229 -5.41 7.62 1.46
C ASP A 229 -4.06 7.39 2.15
N ILE A 230 -3.96 6.41 3.06
CA ILE A 230 -2.67 6.02 3.68
C ILE A 230 -1.66 5.55 2.62
N THR A 231 -2.11 4.81 1.61
CA THR A 231 -1.23 4.41 0.51
C THR A 231 -0.70 5.60 -0.28
N CYS A 232 -1.50 6.65 -0.46
CA CYS A 232 -1.07 7.88 -1.12
C CYS A 232 -0.15 8.71 -0.22
N ASP A 233 -0.60 9.04 0.97
CA ASP A 233 0.01 10.05 1.83
C ASP A 233 1.23 9.54 2.59
N VAL A 234 1.28 8.24 2.88
CA VAL A 234 2.39 7.63 3.62
C VAL A 234 3.27 6.85 2.68
N HIS A 235 2.77 5.76 2.09
CA HIS A 235 3.62 4.83 1.34
C HIS A 235 4.16 5.44 0.05
N TYR A 236 3.30 6.06 -0.76
CA TYR A 236 3.68 6.65 -2.02
C TYR A 236 4.53 7.92 -1.84
N GLU A 237 4.16 8.82 -0.92
CA GLU A 237 4.98 10.02 -0.64
C GLU A 237 6.36 9.67 -0.08
N ASN A 238 6.48 8.63 0.78
CA ASN A 238 7.78 8.16 1.24
C ASN A 238 8.63 7.65 0.07
N TYR A 239 8.04 6.86 -0.84
CA TYR A 239 8.73 6.40 -2.06
C TYR A 239 9.14 7.57 -2.96
N ARG A 240 8.22 8.52 -3.19
CA ARG A 240 8.44 9.73 -3.99
C ARG A 240 9.56 10.59 -3.42
N ALA A 241 9.58 10.81 -2.10
CA ALA A 241 10.65 11.53 -1.42
C ALA A 241 12.00 10.83 -1.61
N GLN A 242 12.05 9.50 -1.49
CA GLN A 242 13.27 8.71 -1.73
C GLN A 242 13.74 8.82 -3.19
N CYS A 243 12.83 8.71 -4.17
CA CYS A 243 13.17 8.85 -5.59
C CYS A 243 13.72 10.24 -5.91
N ILE A 244 13.08 11.31 -5.42
CA ILE A 244 13.53 12.69 -5.62
C ILE A 244 14.92 12.87 -4.99
N GLN A 245 15.13 12.39 -3.76
CA GLN A 245 16.44 12.46 -3.10
C GLN A 245 17.53 11.74 -3.90
N GLN A 246 17.23 10.55 -4.45
CA GLN A 246 18.17 9.83 -5.30
C GLN A 246 18.47 10.57 -6.60
N MET A 247 17.47 11.17 -7.25
CA MET A 247 17.68 11.99 -8.45
C MET A 247 18.52 13.23 -8.16
N THR A 248 18.22 13.95 -7.07
CA THR A 248 19.03 15.10 -6.62
C THR A 248 20.46 14.67 -6.27
N SER A 249 20.62 13.51 -5.62
CA SER A 249 21.93 12.97 -5.26
C SER A 249 22.75 12.60 -6.50
N LYS A 250 22.14 11.94 -7.49
CA LYS A 250 22.78 11.61 -8.77
C LYS A 250 23.17 12.87 -9.55
N LEU A 251 22.30 13.89 -9.57
CA LEU A 251 22.63 15.22 -10.14
C LEU A 251 23.79 15.91 -9.42
N THR A 252 23.91 15.75 -8.09
CA THR A 252 25.07 16.28 -7.34
C THR A 252 26.34 15.44 -7.49
N GLN A 253 26.22 14.18 -7.86
CA GLN A 253 27.35 13.25 -8.02
C GLN A 253 27.94 13.29 -9.44
N ASP A 254 27.09 13.49 -10.47
CA ASP A 254 27.54 13.82 -11.84
C ASP A 254 28.20 15.21 -11.93
N ASN A 255 27.95 16.10 -10.96
CA ASN A 255 28.68 17.36 -10.80
C ASN A 255 30.06 17.23 -10.11
N ARG A 256 30.52 16.01 -9.79
CA ARG A 256 31.81 15.77 -9.11
C ARG A 256 32.91 15.17 -9.99
N VAL A 257 32.64 14.87 -11.25
CA VAL A 257 33.67 14.50 -12.24
C VAL A 257 33.67 15.57 -13.34
N GLU A 258 34.72 16.39 -13.32
CA GLU A 258 34.93 17.69 -13.99
C GLU A 258 34.30 18.94 -13.32
N SER A 259 35.22 19.84 -12.95
CA SER A 259 35.12 21.21 -12.44
C SER A 259 34.12 22.16 -13.15
N PRO A 260 33.98 23.41 -12.65
CA PRO A 260 33.19 23.90 -11.52
C PRO A 260 31.77 24.39 -11.93
N ILE A 261 30.73 23.85 -11.27
CA ILE A 261 29.36 24.39 -11.08
C ILE A 261 28.54 24.76 -12.34
N PRO A 262 27.32 24.20 -12.49
CA PRO A 262 26.15 25.08 -12.51
C PRO A 262 25.04 24.61 -11.55
N ILE A 263 24.70 25.53 -10.64
CA ILE A 263 23.48 25.57 -9.83
C ILE A 263 22.26 25.40 -10.73
N LEU A 264 21.21 24.76 -10.19
CA LEU A 264 19.84 24.73 -10.69
C LEU A 264 19.54 25.99 -11.55
N GLN A 265 19.42 25.83 -12.86
CA GLN A 265 18.98 26.91 -13.73
C GLN A 265 17.51 27.21 -13.39
N LEU A 266 17.26 28.10 -12.42
CA LEU A 266 16.31 29.17 -12.69
C LEU A 266 16.68 29.72 -14.08
N PRO A 267 15.72 30.05 -14.96
CA PRO A 267 16.03 30.50 -16.31
C PRO A 267 17.03 31.65 -16.22
N THR A 268 18.31 31.32 -16.43
CA THR A 268 19.38 32.30 -16.38
C THR A 268 19.12 33.21 -17.56
N PRO A 269 19.07 34.54 -17.35
CA PRO A 269 19.00 35.45 -18.48
C PRO A 269 20.14 35.06 -19.41
N ASP A 270 19.78 34.75 -20.66
CA ASP A 270 20.69 34.46 -21.76
C ASP A 270 21.94 35.35 -21.68
N VAL A 271 23.12 34.86 -22.04
CA VAL A 271 24.39 35.61 -21.90
C VAL A 271 24.32 36.98 -22.60
N GLU A 272 23.46 37.08 -23.62
CA GLU A 272 23.11 38.33 -24.28
C GLU A 272 22.30 39.30 -23.39
N THR A 273 21.30 38.81 -22.67
CA THR A 273 20.54 39.61 -21.70
C THR A 273 21.39 40.05 -20.51
N GLU A 274 22.36 39.25 -20.07
CA GLU A 274 23.29 39.66 -18.99
C GLU A 274 24.27 40.76 -19.45
N LYS A 275 24.76 40.68 -20.70
CA LYS A 275 25.52 41.77 -21.34
C LYS A 275 24.67 43.03 -21.52
N LEU A 276 23.40 42.86 -21.87
CA LEU A 276 22.47 43.98 -22.05
C LEU A 276 22.16 44.66 -20.71
N ILE A 277 21.99 43.87 -19.64
CA ILE A 277 21.79 44.38 -18.28
C ILE A 277 23.03 45.14 -17.81
N LYS A 278 24.24 44.61 -17.99
CA LYS A 278 25.47 45.35 -17.63
C LYS A 278 25.63 46.67 -18.37
N LYS A 279 25.31 46.70 -19.66
CA LYS A 279 25.37 47.93 -20.46
C LYS A 279 24.31 48.95 -20.01
N LYS A 280 23.09 48.48 -19.70
CA LYS A 280 22.02 49.30 -19.13
C LYS A 280 22.38 49.85 -17.76
N ASP A 281 23.05 49.06 -16.91
CA ASP A 281 23.47 49.46 -15.56
C ASP A 281 24.60 50.51 -15.60
N GLU A 282 25.53 50.39 -16.55
CA GLU A 282 26.55 51.42 -16.79
C GLU A 282 25.94 52.73 -17.31
N GLU A 283 24.96 52.67 -18.21
CA GLU A 283 24.23 53.86 -18.65
C GLU A 283 23.43 54.49 -17.50
N LEU A 284 22.80 53.69 -16.65
CA LEU A 284 22.06 54.17 -15.49
C LEU A 284 23.00 54.87 -14.51
N ARG A 285 24.18 54.31 -14.22
CA ARG A 285 25.18 54.94 -13.35
C ARG A 285 25.67 56.28 -13.91
N ARG A 286 25.97 56.35 -15.21
CA ARG A 286 26.39 57.62 -15.84
C ARG A 286 25.28 58.66 -15.79
N MET A 287 24.04 58.25 -15.98
CA MET A 287 22.89 59.15 -15.87
C MET A 287 22.66 59.60 -14.43
N GLN A 288 22.88 58.73 -13.45
CA GLN A 288 22.79 59.05 -12.03
C GLN A 288 23.86 60.07 -11.61
N GLU A 289 25.10 59.88 -12.06
CA GLU A 289 26.19 60.84 -11.82
C GLU A 289 25.92 62.20 -12.48
N MET A 290 25.34 62.20 -13.69
CA MET A 290 24.94 63.44 -14.38
C MET A 290 23.79 64.15 -13.65
N LEU A 291 22.78 63.40 -13.18
CA LEU A 291 21.70 63.94 -12.36
C LEU A 291 22.19 64.49 -11.03
N GLN A 292 23.12 63.78 -10.37
CA GLN A 292 23.73 64.25 -9.12
C GLN A 292 24.50 65.55 -9.34
N LYS A 293 25.27 65.64 -10.44
CA LYS A 293 25.95 66.89 -10.83
C LYS A 293 24.97 68.03 -11.15
N MET A 294 23.87 67.76 -11.85
CA MET A 294 22.84 68.78 -12.09
C MET A 294 22.14 69.20 -10.81
N GLN A 295 21.86 68.28 -9.90
CA GLN A 295 21.22 68.57 -8.61
C GLN A 295 22.15 69.39 -7.72
N GLN A 296 23.46 69.12 -7.78
CA GLN A 296 24.48 69.88 -7.07
C GLN A 296 24.65 71.29 -7.66
N GLN A 297 24.58 71.43 -8.99
CA GLN A 297 24.57 72.75 -9.65
C GLN A 297 23.30 73.55 -9.37
N MET A 298 22.13 72.91 -9.22
CA MET A 298 20.93 73.62 -8.77
C MET A 298 21.04 74.04 -7.31
N HIS A 299 21.64 73.22 -6.45
CA HIS A 299 21.84 73.57 -5.03
C HIS A 299 22.86 74.71 -4.84
N ASP A 300 23.87 74.80 -5.70
CA ASP A 300 24.82 75.91 -5.74
C ASP A 300 24.24 77.19 -6.40
N HIS A 301 23.09 77.12 -7.06
CA HIS A 301 22.43 78.26 -7.70
C HIS A 301 21.28 78.86 -6.88
N ASP A 302 20.90 78.22 -5.77
CA ASP A 302 19.85 78.66 -4.83
C ASP A 302 20.42 79.24 -3.51
N VAL A 303 21.69 79.68 -3.51
CA VAL A 303 22.34 80.45 -2.41
C VAL A 303 22.60 81.89 -2.83
#